data_AF-A0AAC9PTD7-F1
#
_entry.id   AF-A0AAC9PTD7-F1
#
_cell.length_a   1.000
_cell.length_b   1.000
_cell.length_c   1.000
_cell.angle_alpha   90.00
_cell.angle_beta   90.00
_cell.angle_gamma   90.00
#
_symmetry.space_group_name_H-M   'P 1'
#
loop_
_entity.id
_entity.type
_entity.pdbx_description
1 polymer ?
#
loop_
_entity_poly.entity_id
_entity_poly.type
_entity_poly.pdbx_seq_one_letter_code
_entity_poly.pdbx_strand_id
1 'polypeptide(L)'
;MRRIIMVIAATIMASGLAGAGVAHAGSDRHTTGSVEQAVVQEVSKQDVGVLAVAQNGLCEVGEVCLFYNAGCSGSLADFSSFIPDFAGYRFLSPGSGQGQAVKNNAASARNRDAVWIARIHYNENYGSVYDDVLPGNASSCRNLVNTLNDNASLAWRQ
;
A
#
# COMPACT_ATOMS: atom_id res chain seq x y z
N MET A 1 -1.67 -14.72 32.67
CA MET A 1 -2.67 -15.79 32.87
C MET A 1 -3.82 -15.56 31.89
N ARG A 2 -3.91 -16.34 30.81
CA ARG A 2 -4.94 -16.20 29.77
C ARG A 2 -5.95 -17.34 29.93
N ARG A 3 -7.23 -17.00 30.10
CA ARG A 3 -8.35 -17.96 30.10
C ARG A 3 -9.01 -17.98 28.72
N ILE A 4 -9.29 -19.20 28.31
CA ILE A 4 -9.78 -19.74 27.03
C ILE A 4 -11.30 -19.55 26.91
N ILE A 5 -11.84 -19.26 25.72
CA ILE A 5 -13.16 -19.78 25.32
C ILE A 5 -13.13 -20.25 23.85
N MET A 6 -13.66 -21.46 23.67
CA MET A 6 -13.78 -22.29 22.46
C MET A 6 -14.67 -21.67 21.37
N VAL A 7 -14.37 -22.00 20.10
CA VAL A 7 -15.39 -22.07 19.04
C VAL A 7 -15.35 -23.46 18.41
N ILE A 8 -16.55 -24.00 18.25
CA ILE A 8 -16.90 -25.39 17.97
C ILE A 8 -16.65 -25.73 16.49
N ALA A 9 -16.11 -26.93 16.26
CA ALA A 9 -15.95 -27.56 14.97
C ALA A 9 -17.30 -28.02 14.39
N ALA A 10 -17.49 -27.83 13.08
CA ALA A 10 -18.51 -28.54 12.32
C ALA A 10 -17.86 -29.11 11.04
N THR A 11 -17.78 -30.43 10.99
CA THR A 11 -17.31 -31.22 9.84
C THR A 11 -18.49 -32.03 9.35
N ILE A 12 -18.85 -31.95 8.06
CA ILE A 12 -19.46 -33.06 7.32
C ILE A 12 -18.92 -33.05 5.88
N MET A 13 -18.34 -34.17 5.48
CA MET A 13 -17.86 -34.49 4.12
C MET A 13 -18.98 -35.12 3.28
N ALA A 14 -18.91 -35.03 1.94
CA ALA A 14 -19.01 -36.17 1.03
C ALA A 14 -18.87 -35.75 -0.44
N SER A 15 -18.32 -36.68 -1.20
CA SER A 15 -17.70 -36.58 -2.52
C SER A 15 -18.68 -36.87 -3.67
N GLY A 16 -18.38 -36.35 -4.87
CA GLY A 16 -19.03 -36.75 -6.12
C GLY A 16 -18.04 -36.68 -7.28
N LEU A 17 -17.80 -37.82 -7.93
CA LEU A 17 -16.82 -38.05 -9.01
C LEU A 17 -17.49 -37.93 -10.40
N ALA A 18 -16.68 -37.46 -11.37
CA ALA A 18 -16.67 -37.78 -12.80
C ALA A 18 -17.86 -37.41 -13.71
N GLY A 19 -17.57 -36.56 -14.69
CA GLY A 19 -18.29 -36.44 -15.96
C GLY A 19 -17.39 -35.79 -17.01
N ALA A 20 -16.79 -36.60 -17.87
CA ALA A 20 -16.07 -36.15 -19.07
C ALA A 20 -17.09 -35.76 -20.14
N GLY A 21 -16.90 -34.59 -20.76
CA GLY A 21 -17.76 -34.06 -21.82
C GLY A 21 -16.96 -33.20 -22.79
N VAL A 22 -17.01 -33.60 -24.04
CA VAL A 22 -16.25 -33.22 -25.24
C VAL A 22 -16.27 -31.73 -25.65
N ALA A 23 -15.25 -31.40 -26.47
CA ALA A 23 -14.89 -30.09 -27.02
C ALA A 23 -15.97 -29.33 -27.79
N HIS A 24 -15.82 -28.00 -27.87
CA HIS A 24 -16.20 -27.27 -29.07
C HIS A 24 -15.17 -26.19 -29.42
N ALA A 25 -14.60 -26.33 -30.62
CA ALA A 25 -13.73 -25.35 -31.27
C ALA A 25 -14.59 -24.24 -31.89
N GLY A 26 -14.17 -23.00 -31.69
CA GLY A 26 -14.71 -21.82 -32.37
C GLY A 26 -13.58 -20.84 -32.60
N SER A 27 -13.00 -20.90 -33.79
CA SER A 27 -12.05 -19.93 -34.33
C SER A 27 -12.86 -18.76 -34.87
N ASP A 28 -12.64 -17.53 -34.43
CA ASP A 28 -13.01 -16.37 -35.23
C ASP A 28 -11.97 -15.27 -35.19
N ARG A 29 -11.51 -14.96 -36.41
CA ARG A 29 -10.65 -13.86 -36.79
C ARG A 29 -11.42 -12.56 -36.58
N HIS A 30 -10.81 -11.57 -35.92
CA HIS A 30 -11.32 -10.21 -35.94
C HIS A 30 -10.57 -9.41 -37.01
N THR A 31 -11.24 -9.12 -38.13
CA THR A 31 -10.80 -8.14 -39.13
C THR A 31 -11.93 -7.14 -39.32
N THR A 32 -11.55 -5.86 -39.19
CA THR A 32 -12.19 -4.62 -39.68
C THR A 32 -13.57 -4.21 -39.17
N GLY A 33 -13.65 -2.98 -38.63
CA GLY A 33 -14.85 -2.16 -38.78
C GLY A 33 -15.16 -1.20 -37.62
N SER A 34 -14.66 0.02 -37.73
CA SER A 34 -14.94 1.22 -36.93
C SER A 34 -16.39 1.40 -36.44
N VAL A 35 -16.58 1.54 -35.13
CA VAL A 35 -17.44 2.59 -34.55
C VAL A 35 -16.99 2.89 -33.11
N GLU A 36 -16.79 4.18 -32.90
CA GLU A 36 -16.41 4.90 -31.69
C GLU A 36 -17.14 4.41 -30.44
N GLN A 37 -16.41 3.70 -29.57
CA GLN A 37 -16.74 3.61 -28.15
C GLN A 37 -15.53 4.09 -27.38
N ALA A 38 -15.63 5.30 -26.85
CA ALA A 38 -14.70 5.84 -25.88
C ALA A 38 -14.73 4.95 -24.63
N VAL A 39 -13.90 3.92 -24.63
CA VAL A 39 -13.53 3.21 -23.42
C VAL A 39 -12.69 4.19 -22.61
N VAL A 40 -13.33 4.87 -21.66
CA VAL A 40 -12.62 5.43 -20.51
C VAL A 40 -12.13 4.24 -19.68
N GLN A 41 -10.95 3.73 -20.05
CA GLN A 41 -10.16 2.97 -19.11
C GLN A 41 -9.76 3.96 -18.02
N GLU A 42 -10.34 3.82 -16.82
CA GLU A 42 -9.77 4.45 -15.63
C GLU A 42 -8.35 3.91 -15.51
N VAL A 43 -7.39 4.71 -15.97
CA VAL A 43 -5.98 4.44 -15.78
C VAL A 43 -5.80 4.33 -14.28
N SER A 44 -5.58 3.11 -13.79
CA SER A 44 -5.20 2.91 -12.40
C SER A 44 -3.99 3.79 -12.17
N LYS A 45 -4.13 4.77 -11.28
CA LYS A 45 -3.19 5.87 -11.02
C LYS A 45 -1.82 5.40 -10.48
N GLN A 46 -1.54 4.11 -10.55
CA GLN A 46 -0.40 3.44 -9.97
C GLN A 46 0.45 2.90 -11.11
N ASP A 47 1.60 3.56 -11.31
CA ASP A 47 2.75 3.09 -12.09
C ASP A 47 2.91 3.54 -13.56
N VAL A 48 2.51 4.77 -13.89
CA VAL A 48 3.20 5.50 -14.97
C VAL A 48 4.45 6.12 -14.36
N GLY A 49 5.63 5.92 -14.97
CA GLY A 49 6.92 6.44 -14.51
C GLY A 49 6.98 7.97 -14.53
N VAL A 50 6.27 8.60 -13.61
CA VAL A 50 6.26 10.03 -13.34
C VAL A 50 7.40 10.30 -12.35
N LEU A 51 8.07 11.44 -12.51
CA LEU A 51 9.07 11.90 -11.55
C LEU A 51 8.39 12.05 -10.19
N ALA A 52 9.02 11.53 -9.13
CA ALA A 52 8.48 11.62 -7.78
C ALA A 52 8.17 13.08 -7.39
N VAL A 53 6.90 13.35 -7.07
CA VAL A 53 6.45 14.62 -6.52
C VAL A 53 5.84 14.36 -5.16
N ALA A 54 6.63 14.64 -4.11
CA ALA A 54 6.19 14.43 -2.74
C ALA A 54 4.88 15.17 -2.43
N GLN A 55 4.04 14.53 -1.62
CA GLN A 55 2.72 14.97 -1.23
C GLN A 55 1.76 15.16 -2.41
N ASN A 56 1.73 14.21 -3.35
CA ASN A 56 0.75 14.19 -4.44
C ASN A 56 -0.30 13.07 -4.32
N GLY A 57 -0.20 12.21 -3.29
CA GLY A 57 -1.11 11.08 -3.06
C GLY A 57 -0.89 9.92 -4.02
N LEU A 58 0.28 9.83 -4.64
CA LEU A 58 0.78 8.70 -5.41
C LEU A 58 2.00 8.13 -4.72
N CYS A 59 2.23 6.83 -4.90
CA CYS A 59 3.42 6.19 -4.37
C CYS A 59 4.37 5.92 -5.54
N GLU A 60 5.19 6.91 -5.86
CA GLU A 60 6.07 6.91 -7.03
C GLU A 60 7.43 6.27 -6.71
N VAL A 61 8.21 5.96 -7.75
CA VAL A 61 9.56 5.41 -7.56
C VAL A 61 10.45 6.48 -6.90
N GLY A 62 11.21 6.09 -5.87
CA GLY A 62 12.05 7.02 -5.09
C GLY A 62 11.37 7.61 -3.86
N GLU A 63 10.17 7.15 -3.50
CA GLU A 63 9.43 7.66 -2.35
C GLU A 63 9.22 6.60 -1.27
N VAL A 64 9.03 7.05 -0.03
CA VAL A 64 8.35 6.26 1.01
C VAL A 64 6.93 6.76 1.17
N CYS A 65 6.00 5.82 1.27
CA CYS A 65 4.58 6.06 1.36
C CYS A 65 4.07 5.51 2.68
N LEU A 66 3.52 6.38 3.52
CA LEU A 66 2.84 6.04 4.76
C LEU A 66 1.36 5.86 4.47
N PHE A 67 0.75 4.82 5.04
CA PHE A 67 -0.65 4.48 4.85
C PHE A 67 -1.40 4.55 6.18
N TYR A 68 -2.62 5.07 6.12
CA TYR A 68 -3.47 5.24 7.30
C TYR A 68 -3.88 3.91 7.95
N ASN A 69 -4.03 2.83 7.17
CA ASN A 69 -4.36 1.51 7.71
C ASN A 69 -3.20 0.52 7.54
N ALA A 70 -3.28 -0.62 8.23
CA ALA A 70 -2.36 -1.74 8.06
C ALA A 70 -2.41 -2.32 6.64
N GLY A 71 -1.37 -3.06 6.23
CA GLY A 71 -1.29 -3.76 4.96
C GLY A 71 -1.14 -2.86 3.74
N CYS A 72 -0.57 -1.67 3.91
CA CYS A 72 -0.46 -0.62 2.89
C CYS A 72 -1.80 -0.30 2.23
N SER A 73 -2.82 -0.10 3.06
CA SER A 73 -4.20 0.16 2.63
C SER A 73 -4.73 1.48 3.18
N GLY A 74 -5.83 1.96 2.60
CA GLY A 74 -6.37 3.29 2.90
C GLY A 74 -5.64 4.41 2.14
N SER A 75 -5.86 5.63 2.60
CA SER A 75 -5.20 6.82 2.06
C SER A 75 -3.72 6.83 2.40
N LEU A 76 -2.90 7.34 1.50
CA LEU A 76 -1.45 7.44 1.64
C LEU A 76 -0.95 8.88 1.63
N ALA A 77 0.21 9.07 2.24
CA ALA A 77 1.06 10.24 2.15
C ALA A 77 2.46 9.80 1.71
N ASP A 78 3.05 10.52 0.77
CA ASP A 78 4.28 10.15 0.07
C ASP A 78 5.39 11.20 0.26
N PHE A 79 6.64 10.73 0.39
CA PHE A 79 7.79 11.57 0.74
C PHE A 79 9.07 11.06 0.08
N SER A 80 9.93 11.99 -0.38
CA SER A 80 11.26 11.72 -0.97
C SER A 80 12.40 12.47 -0.27
N SER A 81 12.13 13.16 0.84
CA SER A 81 13.10 13.96 1.59
C SER A 81 13.06 13.65 3.09
N PHE A 82 13.99 14.24 3.85
CA PHE A 82 13.98 14.17 5.32
C PHE A 82 12.85 15.05 5.87
N ILE A 83 12.04 14.50 6.77
CA ILE A 83 10.91 15.21 7.36
C ILE A 83 11.10 15.26 8.88
N PRO A 84 11.53 16.40 9.46
CA PRO A 84 11.79 16.50 10.90
C PRO A 84 10.51 16.49 11.74
N ASP A 85 9.37 16.86 11.18
CA ASP A 85 8.06 16.78 11.84
C ASP A 85 6.96 16.58 10.79
N PHE A 86 6.10 15.57 10.99
CA PHE A 86 4.92 15.32 10.15
C PHE A 86 3.78 16.31 10.38
N ALA A 87 3.92 17.28 11.29
CA ALA A 87 2.95 18.35 11.46
C ALA A 87 2.67 19.09 10.14
N GLY A 88 1.37 19.24 9.80
CA GLY A 88 0.92 19.90 8.57
C GLY A 88 0.75 18.98 7.37
N TYR A 89 1.30 17.77 7.39
CA TYR A 89 1.11 16.78 6.32
C TYR A 89 -0.18 15.98 6.51
N ARG A 90 -0.78 15.55 5.39
CA ARG A 90 -2.05 14.82 5.38
C ARG A 90 -1.95 13.60 4.47
N PHE A 91 -2.79 12.60 4.70
CA PHE A 91 -2.99 11.53 3.71
C PHE A 91 -3.85 12.06 2.56
N LEU A 92 -3.38 11.94 1.32
CA LEU A 92 -3.93 12.67 0.16
C LEU A 92 -4.66 11.78 -0.83
N SER A 93 -4.27 10.50 -0.94
CA SER A 93 -4.91 9.60 -1.90
C SER A 93 -6.36 9.28 -1.50
N PRO A 94 -7.23 8.88 -2.45
CA PRO A 94 -8.56 8.39 -2.11
C PRO A 94 -8.49 7.19 -1.14
N GLY A 95 -9.43 7.12 -0.20
CA GLY A 95 -9.60 5.98 0.72
C GLY A 95 -9.81 6.38 2.18
N SER A 96 -9.97 5.36 3.04
CA SER A 96 -10.07 5.57 4.49
C SER A 96 -8.84 6.30 5.03
N GLY A 97 -9.06 7.34 5.83
CA GLY A 97 -8.00 8.21 6.34
C GLY A 97 -7.65 9.40 5.46
N GLN A 98 -8.29 9.57 4.29
CA GLN A 98 -8.04 10.73 3.44
C GLN A 98 -8.30 12.04 4.20
N GLY A 99 -7.35 12.95 4.08
CA GLY A 99 -7.35 14.21 4.80
C GLY A 99 -7.06 14.06 6.29
N GLN A 100 -6.76 12.89 6.86
CA GLN A 100 -6.27 12.84 8.24
C GLN A 100 -4.82 13.32 8.30
N ALA A 101 -4.41 13.81 9.47
CA ALA A 101 -3.02 14.19 9.71
C ALA A 101 -2.11 12.96 9.60
N VAL A 102 -0.91 13.11 9.02
CA VAL A 102 0.05 11.98 8.92
C VAL A 102 0.66 11.64 10.29
N LYS A 103 0.93 12.68 11.08
CA LYS A 103 1.47 12.54 12.43
C LYS A 103 0.52 11.71 13.30
N ASN A 104 1.07 10.72 13.99
CA ASN A 104 0.36 9.82 14.91
C ASN A 104 -0.82 9.05 14.28
N ASN A 105 -0.73 8.71 12.99
CA ASN A 105 -1.84 8.05 12.29
C ASN A 105 -1.39 7.06 11.21
N ALA A 106 -0.09 6.91 10.94
CA ALA A 106 0.38 5.91 9.98
C ALA A 106 0.41 4.53 10.63
N ALA A 107 -0.15 3.54 9.93
CA ALA A 107 -0.20 2.15 10.41
C ALA A 107 0.66 1.19 9.58
N SER A 108 0.98 1.56 8.34
CA SER A 108 1.90 0.79 7.50
C SER A 108 2.65 1.69 6.54
N ALA A 109 3.70 1.15 5.93
CA ALA A 109 4.56 1.88 5.03
C ALA A 109 5.06 1.00 3.89
N ARG A 110 5.31 1.63 2.74
CA ARG A 110 6.01 1.03 1.59
C ARG A 110 7.12 1.99 1.17
N ASN A 111 8.32 1.48 0.95
CA ASN A 111 9.44 2.25 0.44
C ASN A 111 9.72 1.83 -1.01
N ARG A 112 9.52 2.74 -1.96
CA ARG A 112 9.80 2.57 -3.39
C ARG A 112 11.16 3.17 -3.80
N ASP A 113 11.98 3.62 -2.85
CA ASP A 113 13.37 3.91 -3.10
C ASP A 113 14.16 2.60 -3.30
N ALA A 114 15.09 2.62 -4.25
CA ALA A 114 15.87 1.44 -4.64
C ALA A 114 17.12 1.22 -3.80
N VAL A 115 17.55 2.22 -3.01
CA VAL A 115 18.87 2.26 -2.37
C VAL A 115 18.75 2.53 -0.88
N TRP A 116 17.90 3.48 -0.47
CA TRP A 116 17.86 4.02 0.87
C TRP A 116 16.79 3.35 1.74
N ILE A 117 17.12 3.12 3.00
CA ILE A 117 16.18 2.71 4.04
C ILE A 117 15.42 3.96 4.51
N ALA A 118 14.09 3.91 4.50
CA ALA A 118 13.25 4.92 5.13
C ALA A 118 13.03 4.55 6.59
N ARG A 119 13.48 5.40 7.50
CA ARG A 119 13.33 5.23 8.95
C ARG A 119 12.24 6.14 9.47
N ILE A 120 11.17 5.53 9.97
CA ILE A 120 10.02 6.23 10.58
C ILE A 120 10.24 6.29 12.08
N HIS A 121 10.20 7.48 12.66
CA HIS A 121 10.50 7.73 14.07
C HIS A 121 9.24 8.06 14.87
N TYR A 122 9.23 7.65 16.13
CA TYR A 122 8.15 7.92 17.08
C TYR A 122 8.07 9.41 17.47
N ASN A 123 9.21 10.10 17.58
CA ASN A 123 9.26 11.52 17.91
C ASN A 123 9.72 12.38 16.72
N GLU A 124 9.49 13.69 16.83
CA GLU A 124 10.05 14.69 15.92
C GLU A 124 11.59 14.70 15.99
N ASN A 125 12.20 15.38 15.02
CA ASN A 125 13.66 15.53 14.89
C ASN A 125 14.40 14.19 14.92
N TYR A 126 13.80 13.14 14.36
CA TYR A 126 14.37 11.80 14.21
C TYR A 126 14.69 11.13 15.56
N GLY A 127 13.90 11.43 16.59
CA GLY A 127 14.10 10.92 17.94
C GLY A 127 13.40 9.58 18.24
N SER A 128 13.78 8.98 19.37
CA SER A 128 13.14 7.80 19.97
C SER A 128 13.21 6.53 19.12
N VAL A 129 12.37 5.54 19.44
CA VAL A 129 12.23 4.27 18.72
C VAL A 129 11.76 4.49 17.29
N TYR A 130 12.10 3.54 16.42
CA TYR A 130 11.85 3.67 14.99
C TYR A 130 11.46 2.34 14.34
N ASP A 131 10.89 2.46 13.15
CA ASP A 131 10.65 1.38 12.19
C ASP A 131 11.48 1.63 10.93
N ASP A 132 12.28 0.65 10.51
CA ASP A 132 12.96 0.69 9.22
C ASP A 132 12.08 0.04 8.14
N VAL A 133 11.92 0.75 7.03
CA VAL A 133 11.25 0.29 5.81
C VAL A 133 12.33 0.13 4.75
N LEU A 134 12.75 -1.12 4.54
CA LEU A 134 13.85 -1.46 3.65
C LEU A 134 13.58 -1.01 2.21
N PRO A 135 14.63 -0.63 1.45
CA PRO A 135 14.49 -0.34 0.03
C PRO A 135 13.94 -1.56 -0.71
N GLY A 136 13.15 -1.31 -1.75
CA GLY A 136 12.53 -2.36 -2.54
C GLY A 136 11.42 -1.81 -3.41
N ASN A 137 10.91 -2.63 -4.33
CA ASN A 137 9.70 -2.30 -5.09
C ASN A 137 8.44 -2.62 -4.24
N ALA A 138 7.28 -2.86 -4.86
CA ALA A 138 6.00 -3.07 -4.18
C ALA A 138 6.00 -4.12 -3.02
N SER A 139 7.01 -5.00 -2.98
CA SER A 139 7.25 -5.99 -1.93
C SER A 139 7.72 -5.41 -0.58
N SER A 140 8.12 -4.14 -0.52
CA SER A 140 8.57 -3.46 0.72
C SER A 140 7.43 -3.02 1.65
N CYS A 141 6.19 -3.41 1.34
CA CYS A 141 5.05 -3.12 2.20
C CYS A 141 5.20 -3.83 3.56
N ARG A 142 5.09 -3.06 4.66
CA ARG A 142 5.05 -3.61 6.02
C ARG A 142 4.17 -2.79 6.94
N ASN A 143 3.61 -3.45 7.96
CA ASN A 143 3.00 -2.74 9.09
C ASN A 143 4.08 -2.11 9.95
N LEU A 144 3.81 -0.90 10.43
CA LEU A 144 4.62 -0.28 11.48
C LEU A 144 4.35 -1.01 12.80
N VAL A 145 5.35 -1.05 13.68
CA VAL A 145 5.25 -1.77 14.96
C VAL A 145 5.63 -0.86 16.11
N ASN A 146 6.77 -0.20 16.02
CA ASN A 146 7.26 0.71 17.05
C ASN A 146 6.63 2.11 16.94
N THR A 147 6.17 2.47 15.74
CA THR A 147 5.61 3.79 15.40
C THR A 147 4.15 3.70 14.92
N LEU A 148 3.50 2.55 15.12
CA LEU A 148 2.10 2.33 14.75
C LEU A 148 1.20 3.39 15.38
N ASN A 149 0.61 4.26 14.55
CA ASN A 149 -0.22 5.38 14.95
C ASN A 149 0.45 6.37 15.92
N ASP A 150 1.78 6.38 15.99
CA ASP A 150 2.55 7.30 16.82
C ASP A 150 3.80 7.81 16.06
N ASN A 151 3.74 7.85 14.72
CA ASN A 151 4.83 8.34 13.88
C ASN A 151 4.90 9.87 13.87
N ALA A 152 6.10 10.43 13.94
CA ALA A 152 6.29 11.89 13.97
C ALA A 152 7.36 12.43 13.02
N SER A 153 8.34 11.64 12.58
CA SER A 153 9.36 12.09 11.61
C SER A 153 9.90 10.97 10.71
N LEU A 154 10.59 11.35 9.63
CA LEU A 154 11.19 10.45 8.64
C LEU A 154 12.63 10.86 8.34
N ALA A 155 13.55 9.90 8.43
CA ALA A 155 14.92 10.04 7.94
C ALA A 155 15.28 8.97 6.91
N TRP A 156 16.23 9.30 6.03
CA TRP A 156 16.81 8.35 5.08
C TRP A 156 18.17 7.87 5.55
N ARG A 157 18.45 6.58 5.38
CA ARG A 157 19.72 5.92 5.79
C ARG A 157 20.21 4.99 4.68
N GLN A 158 21.52 4.87 4.55
CA GLN A 158 22.17 3.90 3.67
C GLN A 158 22.57 2.65 4.46
#